data_AF-L8LQQ8-F1
#
_entry.id   AF-L8LQQ8-F1
#
_cell.length_a   1.000
_cell.length_b   1.000
_cell.length_c   1.000
_cell.angle_alpha   90.00
_cell.angle_beta   90.00
_cell.angle_gamma   90.00
#
_symmetry.space_group_name_H-M   'P 1'
#
loop_
_entity.id
_entity.type
_entity.pdbx_description
1 polymer ?
#
loop_
_entity_poly.entity_id
_entity_poly.type
_entity_poly.pdbx_seq_one_letter_code
_entity_poly.pdbx_strand_id
1 'polypeptide(L)'
;MKTIAKWWIVGTSQTLLSVALVLGAPSVINSGRPMLGFTMFGLAGTCTGLIMCGACQNLLSSIKAKTILIESFPQRNDWSSLPVTAFLDISPQQVQEARSSLMQIVQDPWEADLVSGENVIYYIRTFSMTESDA
;
A
#
# COMPACT_ATOMS: atom_id res chain seq x y z
N MET A 1 -10.92 -10.29 -7.70
CA MET A 1 -11.63 -9.21 -6.97
C MET A 1 -10.60 -8.38 -6.22
N LYS A 2 -10.63 -7.08 -6.47
CA LYS A 2 -9.52 -6.13 -6.40
C LYS A 2 -9.01 -5.97 -4.96
N THR A 3 -7.69 -6.09 -4.74
CA THR A 3 -6.98 -5.95 -3.46
C THR A 3 -7.50 -4.77 -2.62
N ILE A 4 -7.84 -3.66 -3.27
CA ILE A 4 -8.46 -2.46 -2.70
C ILE A 4 -9.75 -2.78 -1.90
N ALA A 5 -10.62 -3.65 -2.40
CA ALA A 5 -11.85 -4.03 -1.71
C ALA A 5 -11.56 -4.80 -0.41
N LYS A 6 -10.52 -5.64 -0.39
CA LYS A 6 -10.09 -6.33 0.84
C LYS A 6 -9.57 -5.34 1.87
N TRP A 7 -8.70 -4.41 1.47
CA TRP A 7 -8.18 -3.35 2.34
C TRP A 7 -9.30 -2.45 2.90
N TRP A 8 -10.29 -2.11 2.06
CA TRP A 8 -11.46 -1.35 2.49
C TRP A 8 -12.29 -2.08 3.54
N ILE A 9 -12.56 -3.38 3.33
CA ILE A 9 -13.31 -4.20 4.28
C ILE A 9 -12.56 -4.31 5.61
N VAL A 10 -11.25 -4.60 5.58
CA VAL A 10 -10.42 -4.70 6.78
C VAL A 10 -10.37 -3.37 7.55
N GLY A 11 -10.16 -2.25 6.84
CA GLY A 11 -10.15 -0.93 7.45
C GLY A 11 -11.50 -0.55 8.06
N THR A 12 -12.60 -0.83 7.37
CA THR A 12 -13.96 -0.53 7.86
C THR A 12 -14.32 -1.40 9.06
N SER A 13 -14.02 -2.71 9.03
CA SER A 13 -14.32 -3.63 10.13
C SER A 13 -13.52 -3.30 11.39
N GLN A 14 -12.26 -2.90 11.25
CA GLN A 14 -11.43 -2.47 12.37
C GLN A 14 -11.89 -1.13 12.95
N THR A 15 -12.28 -0.18 12.11
CA THR A 15 -12.83 1.12 12.58
C THR A 15 -14.11 0.89 13.37
N LEU A 16 -15.02 0.04 12.87
CA LEU A 16 -16.24 -0.33 13.57
C LEU A 16 -15.96 -1.03 14.90
N LEU A 17 -14.98 -1.93 14.95
CA LEU A 17 -14.57 -2.61 16.18
C LEU A 17 -13.99 -1.63 17.21
N SER A 18 -13.11 -0.73 16.79
CA SER A 18 -12.55 0.31 17.67
C SER A 18 -13.64 1.23 18.23
N VAL A 19 -14.59 1.66 17.39
CA VAL A 19 -15.73 2.48 17.83
C VAL A 19 -16.61 1.70 18.82
N ALA A 20 -16.90 0.43 18.56
CA ALA A 20 -17.68 -0.41 19.47
C ALA A 20 -16.99 -0.60 20.83
N LEU A 21 -15.66 -0.78 20.85
CA LEU A 21 -14.87 -0.89 22.07
C LEU A 21 -14.84 0.42 22.87
N VAL A 22 -14.68 1.57 22.20
CA VAL A 22 -14.68 2.89 22.85
C VAL A 22 -16.06 3.21 23.43
N LEU A 23 -17.15 2.87 22.74
CA LEU A 23 -18.52 3.11 23.21
C LEU A 23 -18.93 2.13 24.32
N GLY A 24 -18.45 0.89 24.30
CA GLY A 24 -18.75 -0.13 25.31
C GLY A 24 -17.92 0.01 26.60
N ALA A 25 -16.74 0.62 26.52
CA ALA A 25 -15.84 0.73 27.67
C ALA A 25 -16.42 1.50 28.88
N PRO A 26 -17.12 2.65 28.73
CA PRO A 26 -17.73 3.35 29.86
C PRO A 26 -18.74 2.48 30.63
N SER A 27 -19.54 1.68 29.91
CA SER A 27 -20.51 0.77 30.52
C SER A 27 -19.84 -0.32 31.35
N VAL A 28 -18.69 -0.85 30.90
CA VAL A 28 -17.91 -1.87 31.61
C VAL A 28 -17.09 -1.28 32.76
N ILE A 29 -16.59 -0.05 32.60
CA ILE A 29 -15.89 0.69 33.67
C ILE A 29 -16.82 0.91 34.86
N ASN A 30 -18.09 1.23 34.59
CA ASN A 30 -19.10 1.41 35.62
C ASN A 30 -19.73 0.10 36.14
N SER A 31 -19.49 -1.06 35.50
CA SER A 31 -20.13 -2.34 35.86
C SER A 31 -19.38 -3.16 36.92
N GLY A 32 -18.64 -2.51 37.82
CA GLY A 32 -17.85 -3.19 38.86
C GLY A 32 -16.68 -4.03 38.34
N ARG A 33 -16.36 -3.96 37.04
CA ARG A 33 -15.22 -4.63 36.40
C ARG A 33 -14.35 -3.64 35.61
N PRO A 34 -13.82 -2.58 36.26
CA PRO A 34 -13.10 -1.51 35.58
C PRO A 34 -11.87 -1.99 34.80
N MET A 35 -11.22 -3.05 35.30
CA MET A 35 -10.04 -3.63 34.64
C MET A 35 -10.35 -4.14 33.23
N LEU A 36 -11.54 -4.73 32.99
CA LEU A 36 -11.95 -5.16 31.65
C LEU A 36 -12.16 -3.97 30.70
N GLY A 37 -12.73 -2.88 31.20
CA GLY A 37 -12.94 -1.65 30.42
C GLY A 37 -11.63 -0.99 29.99
N PHE A 38 -10.64 -0.91 30.89
CA PHE A 38 -9.30 -0.43 30.54
C PHE A 38 -8.58 -1.34 29.53
N THR A 39 -8.76 -2.66 29.64
CA THR A 39 -8.16 -3.61 28.70
C THR A 39 -8.75 -3.46 27.30
N MET A 40 -10.08 -3.26 27.20
CA MET A 40 -10.75 -2.97 25.93
C MET A 40 -10.25 -1.66 25.30
N PHE A 41 -10.05 -0.61 26.11
CA PHE A 41 -9.48 0.65 25.64
C PHE A 41 -8.05 0.50 25.13
N GLY A 42 -7.22 -0.25 25.86
CA GLY A 42 -5.85 -0.56 25.46
C GLY A 42 -5.79 -1.34 24.14
N LEU A 43 -6.64 -2.37 23.99
CA LEU A 43 -6.73 -3.16 22.76
C LEU A 43 -7.20 -2.33 21.56
N ALA A 44 -8.18 -1.44 21.73
CA ALA A 44 -8.59 -0.54 20.66
C ALA A 44 -7.44 0.38 20.22
N GLY A 45 -6.67 0.90 21.19
CA GLY A 45 -5.47 1.71 20.94
C GLY A 45 -4.38 0.94 20.19
N THR A 46 -4.05 -0.28 20.61
CA THR A 46 -3.02 -1.09 19.94
C THR A 46 -3.44 -1.54 18.54
N CYS A 47 -4.70 -1.94 18.34
CA CYS A 47 -5.23 -2.26 17.01
C CYS A 47 -5.10 -1.06 16.07
N THR A 48 -5.51 0.13 16.52
CA THR A 48 -5.41 1.36 15.71
C THR A 48 -3.96 1.71 15.40
N GLY A 49 -3.06 1.58 16.37
CA GLY A 49 -1.62 1.82 16.18
C GLY A 49 -0.98 0.88 15.15
N LEU A 50 -1.27 -0.42 15.21
CA LEU A 50 -0.74 -1.40 14.25
C LEU A 50 -1.19 -1.12 12.81
N ILE A 51 -2.44 -0.70 12.62
CA ILE A 51 -2.97 -0.32 11.30
C ILE A 51 -2.23 0.89 10.76
N MET A 52 -2.02 1.91 11.59
CA MET A 52 -1.28 3.11 11.21
C MET A 52 0.16 2.77 10.83
N CYS A 53 0.83 1.92 11.62
CA CYS A 53 2.18 1.44 11.29
C CYS A 53 2.22 0.71 9.95
N GLY A 54 1.27 -0.19 9.68
CA GLY A 54 1.18 -0.91 8.40
C GLY A 54 0.94 0.03 7.21
N ALA A 55 0.03 0.99 7.34
CA ALA A 55 -0.22 2.00 6.32
C ALA A 55 1.02 2.89 6.06
N CYS A 56 1.74 3.29 7.11
CA CYS A 56 3.00 4.03 6.98
C CYS A 56 4.08 3.21 6.28
N GLN A 57 4.22 1.92 6.60
CA GLN A 57 5.18 1.04 5.93
C GLN A 57 4.87 0.90 4.44
N ASN A 58 3.59 0.71 4.07
CA ASN A 58 3.17 0.66 2.67
C ASN A 58 3.46 1.98 1.96
N LEU A 59 3.15 3.13 2.58
CA LEU A 59 3.45 4.44 2.00
C LEU A 59 4.96 4.65 1.79
N LEU A 60 5.79 4.29 2.77
CA LEU A 60 7.25 4.32 2.67
C LEU A 60 7.76 3.42 1.54
N SER A 61 7.18 2.22 1.40
CA SER A 61 7.48 1.28 0.34
C SER A 61 7.16 1.87 -1.04
N SER A 62 5.98 2.47 -1.20
CA SER A 62 5.54 3.13 -2.43
C SER A 62 6.40 4.33 -2.80
N ILE A 63 6.81 5.14 -1.81
CA ILE A 63 7.74 6.26 -2.03
C ILE A 63 9.08 5.73 -2.54
N LYS A 64 9.64 4.69 -1.91
CA LYS A 64 10.90 4.07 -2.35
C LYS A 64 10.79 3.48 -3.76
N ALA A 65 9.69 2.79 -4.06
CA ALA A 65 9.42 2.24 -5.38
C ALA A 65 9.39 3.34 -6.46
N LYS A 66 8.70 4.45 -6.17
CA LYS A 66 8.69 5.64 -7.05
C LYS A 66 10.09 6.22 -7.23
N THR A 67 10.86 6.38 -6.16
CA THR A 67 12.23 6.91 -6.23
C THR A 67 13.13 6.05 -7.10
N ILE A 68 13.11 4.72 -6.90
CA ILE A 68 13.92 3.78 -7.69
C ILE A 68 13.57 3.86 -9.18
N LEU A 69 12.27 4.00 -9.51
CA LEU A 69 11.83 4.13 -10.90
C LEU A 69 12.39 5.41 -11.54
N ILE A 70 12.28 6.56 -10.85
CA ILE A 70 12.76 7.85 -11.35
C ILE A 70 14.28 7.85 -11.51
N GLU A 71 15.02 7.31 -10.53
CA GLU A 71 16.47 7.20 -10.58
C GLU A 71 16.93 6.27 -11.72
N SER A 72 16.16 5.22 -12.00
CA SER A 72 16.47 4.28 -13.08
C SER A 72 16.22 4.85 -14.47
N PHE A 73 15.28 5.80 -14.60
CA PHE A 73 14.84 6.37 -15.88
C PHE A 73 14.70 7.90 -15.82
N PRO A 74 15.81 8.64 -15.59
CA PRO A 74 15.76 10.10 -15.41
C PRO A 74 15.32 10.85 -16.67
N GLN A 75 15.38 10.22 -17.84
CA GLN A 75 14.96 10.82 -19.12
C GLN A 75 13.42 10.87 -19.28
N ARG A 76 12.66 10.15 -18.44
CA ARG A 76 11.19 10.05 -18.50
C ARG A 76 10.53 10.94 -17.46
N ASN A 77 10.46 12.24 -17.77
CA ASN A 77 9.83 13.24 -16.90
C ASN A 77 8.34 12.97 -16.63
N ASP A 78 7.66 12.30 -17.55
CA ASP A 78 6.27 11.87 -17.41
C ASP A 78 6.08 10.93 -16.21
N TRP A 79 7.06 10.08 -15.89
CA TRP A 79 6.96 9.14 -14.77
C TRP A 79 7.16 9.81 -13.41
N SER A 80 7.88 10.93 -13.37
CA SER A 80 8.07 11.72 -12.14
C SER A 80 6.76 12.34 -11.64
N SER A 81 5.87 12.68 -12.58
CA SER A 81 4.57 13.32 -12.31
C SER A 81 3.52 12.39 -11.73
N LEU A 82 3.75 11.07 -11.76
CA LEU A 82 2.83 10.07 -11.24
C LEU A 82 2.63 10.25 -9.72
N PRO A 83 1.39 10.22 -9.22
CA PRO A 83 1.14 10.32 -7.78
C PRO A 83 1.65 9.07 -7.05
N VAL A 84 2.09 9.21 -5.80
CA VAL A 84 2.53 8.08 -4.95
C VAL A 84 1.44 7.02 -4.80
N THR A 85 0.17 7.42 -4.91
CA THR A 85 -0.98 6.52 -4.87
C THR A 85 -0.99 5.49 -5.99
N ALA A 86 -0.36 5.77 -7.14
CA ALA A 86 -0.22 4.79 -8.22
C ALA A 86 0.67 3.60 -7.82
N PHE A 87 1.54 3.80 -6.83
CA PHE A 87 2.49 2.82 -6.31
C PHE A 87 2.02 2.11 -5.02
N LEU A 88 0.78 2.31 -4.58
CA LEU A 88 0.28 1.85 -3.27
C LEU A 88 0.29 0.32 -3.04
N ASP A 89 0.57 -0.47 -4.07
CA ASP A 89 0.70 -1.93 -4.00
C ASP A 89 1.97 -2.44 -4.70
N ILE A 90 2.92 -1.55 -5.01
CA ILE A 90 4.17 -1.90 -5.70
C ILE A 90 5.31 -1.88 -4.69
N SER A 91 6.06 -2.98 -4.62
CA SER A 91 7.26 -3.08 -3.79
C SER A 91 8.50 -2.53 -4.54
N PRO A 92 9.49 -2.00 -3.81
CA PRO A 92 10.79 -1.64 -4.37
C PRO A 92 11.44 -2.77 -5.16
N GLN A 93 11.27 -4.03 -4.73
CA GLN A 93 11.83 -5.21 -5.38
C GLN A 93 11.20 -5.44 -6.76
N GLN A 94 9.87 -5.34 -6.88
CA GLN A 94 9.17 -5.50 -8.15
C GLN A 94 9.64 -4.47 -9.20
N VAL A 95 9.94 -3.24 -8.76
CA VAL A 95 10.50 -2.22 -9.65
C VAL A 95 11.92 -2.61 -10.10
N GLN A 96 12.73 -3.18 -9.21
CA GLN A 96 14.08 -3.63 -9.55
C GLN A 96 14.08 -4.83 -10.51
N GLU A 97 13.16 -5.79 -10.31
CA GLU A 97 12.98 -6.96 -11.17
C GLU A 97 12.51 -6.54 -12.57
N ALA A 98 11.51 -5.66 -12.65
CA ALA A 98 11.00 -5.13 -13.92
C ALA A 98 11.97 -4.18 -14.62
N ARG A 99 13.02 -3.70 -13.94
CA ARG A 99 13.95 -2.68 -14.46
C ARG A 99 14.63 -3.10 -15.75
N SER A 100 15.10 -4.35 -15.84
CA SER A 100 15.82 -4.88 -17.01
C SER A 100 14.92 -4.91 -18.25
N SER A 101 13.68 -5.39 -18.09
CA SER A 101 12.67 -5.39 -19.15
C SER A 101 12.28 -3.98 -19.56
N LEU A 102 12.06 -3.07 -18.60
CA LEU A 102 11.73 -1.68 -18.88
C LEU A 102 12.86 -0.95 -19.62
N MET A 103 14.14 -1.25 -19.32
CA MET A 103 15.27 -0.71 -20.08
C MET A 103 15.27 -1.13 -21.54
N GLN A 104 14.90 -2.38 -21.84
CA GLN A 104 14.82 -2.86 -23.23
C GLN A 104 13.71 -2.13 -23.99
N ILE A 105 12.54 -1.95 -23.38
CA ILE A 105 11.39 -1.27 -23.99
C ILE A 105 11.69 0.22 -24.22
N VAL A 106 12.32 0.89 -23.25
CA VAL A 106 12.67 2.32 -23.37
C VAL A 106 13.76 2.56 -24.42
N GLN A 107 14.63 1.57 -24.68
CA GLN A 107 15.65 1.66 -25.73
C GLN A 107 15.10 1.45 -27.14
N ASP A 108 13.90 0.88 -27.28
CA ASP A 108 13.27 0.68 -28.59
C ASP A 108 12.49 1.94 -29.00
N PRO A 109 12.92 2.68 -30.05
CA PRO A 109 12.33 3.97 -30.42
C PRO A 109 10.87 3.88 -30.89
N TRP A 110 10.38 2.69 -31.26
CA TRP A 110 8.98 2.48 -31.65
C TRP A 110 8.06 2.24 -30.46
N GLU A 111 8.58 1.69 -29.36
CA GLU A 111 7.81 1.42 -28.14
C GLU A 111 7.93 2.56 -27.12
N ALA A 112 8.99 3.37 -27.17
CA ALA A 112 9.23 4.45 -26.23
C ALA A 112 8.07 5.45 -26.10
N ASP A 113 7.36 5.79 -27.19
CA ASP A 113 6.21 6.71 -27.14
C ASP A 113 4.91 6.06 -26.61
N LEU A 114 4.83 4.72 -26.60
CA LEU A 114 3.67 3.97 -26.12
C LEU A 114 3.70 3.69 -24.60
N VAL A 115 4.89 3.84 -23.98
CA VAL A 115 5.12 3.55 -22.57
C VAL A 115 4.79 4.77 -21.69
N SER A 116 3.52 5.09 -21.59
CA SER A 116 3.06 6.10 -20.62
C SER A 116 3.38 5.66 -19.18
N GLY A 117 3.54 6.62 -18.28
CA GLY A 117 3.77 6.33 -16.86
C GLY A 117 2.73 5.38 -16.24
N GLU A 118 1.46 5.48 -16.65
CA GLU A 118 0.40 4.58 -16.18
C GLU A 118 0.55 3.15 -16.72
N ASN A 119 0.98 3.00 -17.98
CA ASN A 119 1.23 1.69 -18.59
C ASN A 119 2.41 0.98 -17.92
N VAL A 120 3.45 1.72 -17.48
CA VAL A 120 4.58 1.17 -16.73
C VAL A 120 4.15 0.65 -15.37
N ILE A 121 3.34 1.42 -14.64
CA ILE A 121 2.78 1.01 -13.34
C ILE A 121 1.99 -0.29 -13.51
N TYR A 122 1.18 -0.38 -14.57
CA TYR A 122 0.40 -1.58 -14.88
C TYR A 122 1.32 -2.77 -15.20
N TYR A 123 2.34 -2.56 -16.03
CA TYR A 123 3.31 -3.60 -16.41
C TYR A 123 4.04 -4.17 -15.18
N ILE A 124 4.58 -3.32 -14.30
CA ILE A 124 5.25 -3.74 -13.06
C ILE A 124 4.31 -4.56 -12.19
N ARG A 125 3.03 -4.16 -12.09
CA ARG A 125 2.03 -4.88 -11.32
C ARG A 125 1.70 -6.26 -11.90
N THR A 126 1.62 -6.37 -13.23
CA THR A 126 1.33 -7.65 -13.90
C THR A 126 2.53 -8.60 -13.87
N PHE A 127 3.75 -8.08 -13.99
CA PHE A 127 4.98 -8.88 -13.96
C PHE A 127 5.11 -9.64 -12.63
N SER A 128 4.76 -8.98 -11.52
CA SER A 128 4.70 -9.59 -10.20
C SER A 128 3.66 -10.71 -10.04
N MET A 129 2.56 -10.68 -10.80
CA MET A 129 1.51 -11.69 -10.66
C MET A 129 1.90 -13.00 -11.32
N THR A 130 2.68 -12.94 -12.41
CA THR A 130 3.11 -14.13 -13.16
C THR A 130 4.17 -14.98 -12.45
N GLU A 131 4.98 -14.40 -11.55
CA GLU A 131 5.98 -15.18 -10.76
C GLU A 131 5.41 -15.75 -9.45
N SER A 132 4.29 -15.22 -8.95
CA SER A 132 3.65 -15.75 -7.73
C SER A 132 2.87 -17.05 -7.96
N ASP A 133 2.61 -17.42 -9.22
CA ASP A 133 1.79 -18.56 -9.62
C ASP A 133 2.61 -19.72 -10.25
N ALA A 134 3.94 -19.65 -10.22
CA ALA A 134 4.88 -20.66 -10.72
C ALA A 134 5.66 -21.32 -9.56
#